data_AF-A0A939G529-F1
#
_entry.id   AF-A0A939G529-F1
#
_cell.length_a   1.000
_cell.length_b   1.000
_cell.length_c   1.000
_cell.angle_alpha   90.00
_cell.angle_beta   90.00
_cell.angle_gamma   90.00
#
_symmetry.space_group_name_H-M   'P 1'
#
loop_
_entity.id
_entity.type
_entity.pdbx_description
1 polymer ?
#
loop_
_entity_poly.entity_id
_entity_poly.type
_entity_poly.pdbx_seq_one_letter_code
_entity_poly.pdbx_strand_id
1 'polypeptide(L)'
;MWSLLLLPVLAVGQAQTPVMVSASRAAKAATNPKAVTPKEVAPTADVVEKAPERVIDSKILPLFGERSKSPSQIEEEIRFLNDCDQNFTNRTEASQFFAARGWEYVAEAQLDTAAYRFNLANLLDDKNADAFWGLGVVSYQRNQLGTAIKMLKRGASLADTNAVLLTDLATVELEQYQAKQDTASMVDAREHLAKAIFLRPDHATAYMKLSLANYLEANYGDAWLYVHKAYTTNISSVDLDYIHELLLKQPDPVGLFK
;
A
#
# COMPACT_ATOMS: atom_id res chain seq x y z
N MET A 1 -33.94 40.35 0.65
CA MET A 1 -32.57 40.32 0.07
C MET A 1 -31.74 39.35 0.90
N TRP A 2 -31.84 38.06 0.62
CA TRP A 2 -31.09 37.00 1.31
C TRP A 2 -30.43 36.16 0.22
N SER A 3 -29.11 36.23 0.14
CA SER A 3 -28.30 35.26 -0.60
C SER A 3 -27.13 34.89 0.30
N LEU A 4 -27.32 33.84 1.09
CA LEU A 4 -26.22 33.15 1.75
C LEU A 4 -25.44 32.40 0.67
N LEU A 5 -24.23 32.89 0.38
CA LEU A 5 -23.20 32.15 -0.32
C LEU A 5 -22.72 31.01 0.58
N LEU A 6 -23.10 29.78 0.23
CA LEU A 6 -22.47 28.57 0.75
C LEU A 6 -21.09 28.44 0.09
N LEU A 7 -20.05 28.72 0.86
CA LEU A 7 -18.68 28.36 0.50
C LEU A 7 -18.55 26.82 0.53
N PRO A 8 -17.89 26.20 -0.46
CA PRO A 8 -17.58 24.78 -0.38
C PRO A 8 -16.57 24.57 0.76
N VAL A 9 -16.93 23.70 1.69
CA VAL A 9 -16.01 23.19 2.70
C VAL A 9 -14.93 22.41 1.96
N LEU A 10 -13.70 22.94 1.93
CA LEU A 10 -12.52 22.16 1.62
C LEU A 10 -12.48 21.02 2.63
N ALA A 11 -12.72 19.79 2.15
CA ALA A 11 -12.58 18.60 2.94
C ALA A 11 -11.08 18.47 3.30
N VAL A 12 -10.74 18.94 4.50
CA VAL A 12 -9.51 18.57 5.19
C VAL A 12 -9.45 17.03 5.17
N GLY A 13 -8.38 16.50 4.58
CA GLY A 13 -8.21 15.07 4.31
C GLY A 13 -8.69 14.22 5.48
N GLN A 14 -9.67 13.36 5.20
CA GLN A 14 -10.10 12.35 6.15
C GLN A 14 -8.88 11.55 6.60
N ALA A 15 -8.76 11.28 7.90
CA ALA A 15 -7.77 10.35 8.41
C ALA A 15 -8.01 9.00 7.71
N GLN A 16 -7.23 8.72 6.68
CA GLN A 16 -7.37 7.50 5.89
C GLN A 16 -7.11 6.33 6.83
N THR A 17 -8.09 5.44 6.98
CA THR A 17 -7.89 4.19 7.70
C THR A 17 -6.82 3.36 6.98
N PRO A 18 -6.00 2.57 7.69
CA PRO A 18 -4.96 1.75 7.04
C PRO A 18 -5.58 0.84 5.97
N VAL A 19 -5.18 1.06 4.71
CA VAL A 19 -5.84 0.49 3.52
C VAL A 19 -5.40 -0.95 3.28
N MET A 20 -4.19 -1.33 3.73
CA MET A 20 -3.64 -2.66 3.47
C MET A 20 -4.06 -3.75 4.47
N VAL A 21 -4.81 -3.40 5.52
CA VAL A 21 -5.34 -4.37 6.49
C VAL A 21 -6.49 -5.21 5.88
N SER A 22 -7.30 -4.64 4.98
CA SER A 22 -8.43 -5.34 4.37
C SER A 22 -8.01 -6.27 3.21
N ALA A 23 -6.97 -5.89 2.45
CA ALA A 23 -6.53 -6.63 1.26
C ALA A 23 -5.87 -8.00 1.59
N SER A 24 -5.13 -8.09 2.70
CA SER A 24 -4.44 -9.32 3.13
C SER A 24 -5.41 -10.49 3.36
N ARG A 25 -6.65 -10.22 3.78
CA ARG A 25 -7.67 -11.25 4.04
C ARG A 25 -8.24 -11.87 2.76
N ALA A 26 -8.27 -11.13 1.66
CA ALA A 26 -8.80 -11.62 0.38
C ALA A 26 -7.80 -12.51 -0.39
N ALA A 27 -6.48 -12.25 -0.25
CA ALA A 27 -5.46 -12.97 -1.00
C ALA A 27 -5.25 -14.44 -0.53
N LYS A 28 -5.49 -14.75 0.74
CA LYS A 28 -5.35 -16.13 1.29
C LYS A 28 -6.44 -17.11 0.80
N ALA A 29 -7.55 -16.63 0.25
CA ALA A 29 -8.66 -17.50 -0.16
C ALA A 29 -8.49 -18.18 -1.54
N ALA A 30 -7.44 -17.85 -2.31
CA ALA A 30 -7.38 -18.15 -3.75
C ALA A 30 -6.24 -19.10 -4.20
N THR A 31 -5.66 -19.93 -3.33
CA THR A 31 -4.60 -20.87 -3.75
C THR A 31 -4.96 -22.32 -3.44
N ASN A 32 -5.49 -23.02 -4.46
CA ASN A 32 -5.49 -24.48 -4.50
C ASN A 32 -5.26 -24.97 -5.94
N PRO A 33 -4.01 -25.16 -6.40
CA PRO A 33 -3.76 -25.71 -7.72
C PRO A 33 -3.61 -27.24 -7.65
N LYS A 34 -4.58 -27.96 -8.23
CA LYS A 34 -4.42 -29.40 -8.53
C LYS A 34 -3.38 -29.57 -9.65
N ALA A 35 -2.37 -30.38 -9.34
CA ALA A 35 -1.32 -30.80 -10.25
C ALA A 35 -1.84 -31.64 -11.42
N VAL A 36 -1.35 -31.37 -12.62
CA VAL A 36 -1.42 -32.27 -13.78
C VAL A 36 0.01 -32.51 -14.24
N THR A 37 0.39 -33.77 -14.33
CA THR A 37 1.70 -34.27 -14.74
C THR A 37 1.99 -34.02 -16.23
N PRO A 38 3.25 -33.74 -16.63
CA PRO A 38 3.59 -33.57 -18.04
C PRO A 38 3.90 -34.92 -18.70
N LYS A 39 3.41 -35.09 -19.94
CA LYS A 39 3.77 -36.19 -20.83
C LYS A 39 4.89 -35.72 -21.76
N GLU A 40 5.96 -36.49 -21.78
CA GLU A 40 7.20 -36.28 -22.53
C GLU A 40 7.02 -36.48 -24.04
N VAL A 41 7.50 -35.53 -24.86
CA VAL A 41 7.69 -35.68 -26.30
C VAL A 41 9.03 -35.06 -26.71
N ALA A 42 9.83 -35.83 -27.46
CA ALA A 42 11.19 -35.56 -27.90
C ALA A 42 11.27 -34.47 -29.01
N PRO A 43 12.46 -33.91 -29.31
CA PRO A 43 12.61 -32.56 -29.84
C PRO A 43 12.57 -32.51 -31.38
N THR A 44 11.87 -31.51 -31.93
CA THR A 44 12.08 -31.03 -33.30
C THR A 44 12.58 -29.60 -33.26
N ALA A 45 13.53 -29.30 -34.15
CA ALA A 45 14.27 -28.04 -34.18
C ALA A 45 13.36 -26.85 -34.49
N ASP A 46 13.16 -25.97 -33.50
CA ASP A 46 12.38 -24.75 -33.66
C ASP A 46 13.28 -23.50 -33.68
N VAL A 47 13.04 -22.72 -34.72
CA VAL A 47 13.47 -21.32 -34.89
C VAL A 47 13.08 -20.55 -33.62
N VAL A 48 14.02 -19.79 -33.05
CA VAL A 48 13.75 -18.92 -31.90
C VAL A 48 12.87 -17.76 -32.36
N GLU A 49 11.57 -18.00 -32.43
CA GLU A 49 10.56 -16.96 -32.54
C GLU A 49 10.49 -16.27 -31.17
N LYS A 50 11.04 -15.05 -31.08
CA LYS A 50 10.97 -14.21 -29.89
C LYS A 50 9.50 -14.04 -29.54
N ALA A 51 9.06 -14.65 -28.44
CA ALA A 51 7.69 -14.54 -27.94
C ALA A 51 7.26 -13.06 -27.94
N PRO A 52 6.03 -12.72 -28.37
CA PRO A 52 5.59 -11.35 -28.48
C PRO A 52 5.72 -10.67 -27.12
N GLU A 53 6.53 -9.62 -27.08
CA GLU A 53 6.80 -8.83 -25.89
C GLU A 53 5.47 -8.22 -25.44
N ARG A 54 4.96 -8.67 -24.29
CA ARG A 54 3.67 -8.21 -23.76
C ARG A 54 3.77 -6.70 -23.54
N VAL A 55 3.13 -5.92 -24.40
CA VAL A 55 3.09 -4.45 -24.30
C VAL A 55 2.24 -4.10 -23.07
N ILE A 56 2.91 -3.91 -21.93
CA ILE A 56 2.26 -3.38 -20.73
C ILE A 56 2.14 -1.88 -20.91
N ASP A 57 0.93 -1.34 -20.83
CA ASP A 57 0.68 0.09 -20.92
C ASP A 57 1.47 0.83 -19.82
N SER A 58 2.37 1.72 -20.23
CA SER A 58 3.15 2.55 -19.30
C SER A 58 2.29 3.37 -18.35
N LYS A 59 1.06 3.75 -18.74
CA LYS A 59 0.16 4.60 -17.94
C LYS A 59 -0.24 3.97 -16.61
N ILE A 60 -0.25 2.64 -16.53
CA ILE A 60 -0.66 1.88 -15.35
C ILE A 60 0.51 1.41 -14.49
N LEU A 61 1.75 1.64 -14.94
CA LEU A 61 2.96 1.37 -14.16
C LEU A 61 3.26 2.56 -13.25
N PRO A 62 3.72 2.35 -12.00
CA PRO A 62 4.14 3.46 -11.14
C PRO A 62 5.13 4.39 -11.85
N LEU A 63 4.86 5.69 -11.75
CA LEU A 63 5.62 6.77 -12.36
C LEU A 63 5.79 6.60 -13.89
N PHE A 64 4.74 6.13 -14.56
CA PHE A 64 4.74 5.81 -15.99
C PHE A 64 5.82 4.79 -16.40
N GLY A 65 6.26 3.95 -15.45
CA GLY A 65 7.34 2.98 -15.63
C GLY A 65 8.74 3.57 -15.61
N GLU A 66 8.91 4.86 -15.27
CA GLU A 66 10.20 5.56 -15.20
C GLU A 66 11.00 5.50 -16.52
N ARG A 67 10.28 5.52 -17.66
CA ARG A 67 10.86 5.41 -19.01
C ARG A 67 10.89 6.76 -19.72
N SER A 68 11.77 6.86 -20.71
CA SER A 68 11.75 7.97 -21.67
C SER A 68 10.40 8.02 -22.39
N LYS A 69 9.85 9.24 -22.50
CA LYS A 69 8.56 9.50 -23.13
C LYS A 69 8.71 9.62 -24.64
N SER A 70 7.74 9.12 -25.40
CA SER A 70 7.61 9.41 -26.84
C SER A 70 7.15 10.86 -27.05
N PRO A 71 7.32 11.43 -28.27
CA PRO A 71 6.76 12.73 -28.61
C PRO A 71 5.24 12.80 -28.36
N SER A 72 4.49 11.74 -28.69
CA SER A 72 3.05 11.68 -28.45
C SER A 72 2.69 11.72 -26.95
N GLN A 73 3.46 11.03 -26.10
CA GLN A 73 3.26 11.07 -24.65
C GLN A 73 3.56 12.45 -24.08
N ILE A 74 4.61 13.12 -24.58
CA ILE A 74 4.93 14.50 -24.19
C ILE A 74 3.78 15.45 -24.57
N GLU A 75 3.23 15.32 -25.78
CA GLU A 75 2.07 16.11 -26.21
C GLU A 75 0.82 15.84 -25.36
N GLU A 76 0.55 14.58 -25.02
CA GLU A 76 -0.56 14.22 -24.12
C GLU A 76 -0.41 14.84 -22.73
N GLU A 77 0.80 14.79 -22.15
CA GLU A 77 1.07 15.42 -20.86
C GLU A 77 0.96 16.95 -20.92
N ILE A 78 1.47 17.59 -21.97
CA ILE A 78 1.33 19.05 -22.14
C ILE A 78 -0.15 19.44 -22.23
N ARG A 79 -0.96 18.70 -23.00
CA ARG A 79 -2.41 18.93 -23.06
C ARG A 79 -3.04 18.76 -21.69
N PHE A 80 -2.75 17.67 -21.00
CA PHE A 80 -3.27 17.40 -19.66
C PHE A 80 -2.91 18.51 -18.65
N LEU A 81 -1.67 18.98 -18.65
CA LEU A 81 -1.22 20.06 -17.77
C LEU A 81 -1.93 21.38 -18.09
N ASN A 82 -2.09 21.72 -19.38
CA ASN A 82 -2.82 22.91 -19.79
C ASN A 82 -4.30 22.83 -19.39
N ASP A 83 -4.93 21.66 -19.54
CA ASP A 83 -6.31 21.45 -19.10
C ASP A 83 -6.42 21.64 -17.58
N CYS A 84 -5.44 21.15 -16.80
CA CYS A 84 -5.42 21.37 -15.35
C CYS A 84 -5.25 22.86 -15.00
N ASP A 85 -4.35 23.57 -15.69
CA ASP A 85 -4.11 25.00 -15.47
C ASP A 85 -5.35 25.87 -15.79
N GLN A 86 -6.27 25.37 -16.63
CA GLN A 86 -7.54 26.04 -16.95
C GLN A 86 -8.68 25.71 -15.97
N ASN A 87 -8.65 24.53 -15.34
CA ASN A 87 -9.77 24.00 -14.55
C ASN A 87 -9.54 24.00 -13.04
N PHE A 88 -8.31 24.19 -12.58
CA PHE A 88 -7.94 24.24 -11.16
C PHE A 88 -7.24 25.55 -10.81
N THR A 89 -7.26 25.93 -9.53
CA THR A 89 -6.59 27.16 -9.08
C THR A 89 -5.08 27.04 -9.24
N ASN A 90 -4.52 25.85 -8.98
CA ASN A 90 -3.10 25.55 -9.14
C ASN A 90 -2.89 24.03 -9.27
N ARG A 91 -1.67 23.62 -9.66
CA ARG A 91 -1.32 22.22 -9.88
C ARG A 91 -1.29 21.37 -8.61
N THR A 92 -1.02 21.96 -7.44
CA THR A 92 -1.09 21.23 -6.16
C THR A 92 -2.53 20.81 -5.84
N GLU A 93 -3.51 21.71 -6.05
CA GLU A 93 -4.94 21.38 -5.92
C GLU A 93 -5.36 20.29 -6.92
N ALA A 94 -4.95 20.42 -8.19
CA ALA A 94 -5.19 19.40 -9.19
C ALA A 94 -4.57 18.06 -8.76
N SER A 95 -3.34 18.04 -8.28
CA SER A 95 -2.66 16.83 -7.80
C SER A 95 -3.43 16.14 -6.68
N GLN A 96 -3.92 16.91 -5.70
CA GLN A 96 -4.77 16.40 -4.62
C GLN A 96 -6.07 15.81 -5.15
N PHE A 97 -6.72 16.47 -6.11
CA PHE A 97 -7.92 15.96 -6.77
C PHE A 97 -7.67 14.61 -7.46
N PHE A 98 -6.59 14.49 -8.24
CA PHE A 98 -6.25 13.24 -8.92
C PHE A 98 -5.88 12.12 -7.92
N ALA A 99 -5.17 12.44 -6.84
CA ALA A 99 -4.88 11.47 -5.78
C ALA A 99 -6.16 10.99 -5.07
N ALA A 100 -7.09 11.89 -4.75
CA ALA A 100 -8.38 11.54 -4.16
C ALA A 100 -9.18 10.58 -5.06
N ARG A 101 -9.24 10.85 -6.38
CA ARG A 101 -9.82 9.91 -7.35
C ARG A 101 -9.09 8.59 -7.40
N GLY A 102 -7.76 8.58 -7.27
CA GLY A 102 -6.96 7.36 -7.16
C GLY A 102 -7.43 6.48 -6.01
N TRP A 103 -7.65 7.06 -4.84
CA TRP A 103 -8.16 6.34 -3.67
C TRP A 103 -9.58 5.79 -3.85
N GLU A 104 -10.47 6.54 -4.49
CA GLU A 104 -11.81 6.05 -4.87
C GLU A 104 -11.69 4.77 -5.74
N TYR A 105 -10.82 4.79 -6.76
CA TYR A 105 -10.61 3.62 -7.61
C TYR A 105 -9.93 2.44 -6.90
N VAL A 106 -9.08 2.69 -5.89
CA VAL A 106 -8.57 1.62 -5.02
C VAL A 106 -9.72 0.96 -4.26
N ALA A 107 -10.63 1.74 -3.70
CA ALA A 107 -11.80 1.22 -2.98
C ALA A 107 -12.73 0.40 -3.89
N GLU A 108 -12.79 0.73 -5.18
CA GLU A 108 -13.53 0.00 -6.21
C GLU A 108 -12.74 -1.17 -6.85
N ALA A 109 -11.53 -1.47 -6.34
CA ALA A 109 -10.60 -2.47 -6.89
C ALA A 109 -10.19 -2.24 -8.36
N GLN A 110 -10.32 -1.01 -8.87
CA GLN A 110 -9.91 -0.61 -10.21
C GLN A 110 -8.44 -0.14 -10.24
N LEU A 111 -7.52 -1.09 -10.02
CA LEU A 111 -6.10 -0.79 -9.79
C LEU A 111 -5.38 -0.10 -10.95
N ASP A 112 -5.75 -0.42 -12.20
CA ASP A 112 -5.19 0.20 -13.39
C ASP A 112 -5.57 1.70 -13.47
N THR A 113 -6.84 2.00 -13.24
CA THR A 113 -7.35 3.37 -13.19
C THR A 113 -6.73 4.12 -12.02
N ALA A 114 -6.66 3.50 -10.83
CA ALA A 114 -6.04 4.09 -9.65
C ALA A 114 -4.57 4.45 -9.90
N ALA A 115 -3.78 3.52 -10.46
CA ALA A 115 -2.38 3.77 -10.80
C ALA A 115 -2.23 4.97 -11.74
N TYR A 116 -3.06 5.05 -12.78
CA TYR A 116 -3.03 6.17 -13.70
C TYR A 116 -3.36 7.49 -13.00
N ARG A 117 -4.36 7.52 -12.10
CA ARG A 117 -4.72 8.71 -11.33
C ARG A 117 -3.59 9.18 -10.41
N PHE A 118 -2.94 8.26 -9.70
CA PHE A 118 -1.79 8.62 -8.86
C PHE A 118 -0.58 9.07 -9.68
N ASN A 119 -0.36 8.49 -10.87
CA ASN A 119 0.68 8.95 -11.80
C ASN A 119 0.43 10.38 -12.27
N LEU A 120 -0.82 10.73 -12.58
CA LEU A 120 -1.21 12.10 -12.92
C LEU A 120 -1.04 13.06 -11.73
N ALA A 121 -1.37 12.61 -10.51
CA ALA A 121 -1.13 13.39 -9.30
C ALA A 121 0.36 13.73 -9.12
N ASN A 122 1.25 12.75 -9.28
CA ASN A 122 2.70 12.98 -9.25
C ASN A 122 3.19 13.89 -10.40
N LEU A 123 2.60 13.77 -11.60
CA LEU A 123 2.96 14.64 -12.73
C LEU A 123 2.64 16.12 -12.46
N LEU A 124 1.57 16.37 -11.71
CA LEU A 124 1.13 17.71 -11.33
C LEU A 124 1.94 18.28 -10.15
N ASP A 125 2.27 17.44 -9.18
CA ASP A 125 3.04 17.79 -7.99
C ASP A 125 3.87 16.58 -7.51
N ASP A 126 5.19 16.66 -7.69
CA ASP A 126 6.12 15.58 -7.32
C ASP A 126 6.41 15.51 -5.81
N LYS A 127 5.82 16.42 -5.03
CA LYS A 127 5.85 16.44 -3.56
C LYS A 127 4.56 15.93 -2.93
N ASN A 128 3.57 15.53 -3.73
CA ASN A 128 2.35 14.92 -3.22
C ASN A 128 2.63 13.50 -2.68
N ALA A 129 2.69 13.37 -1.36
CA ALA A 129 2.92 12.09 -0.69
C ALA A 129 1.83 11.03 -1.00
N ASP A 130 0.58 11.44 -1.21
CA ASP A 130 -0.53 10.52 -1.50
C ASP A 130 -0.39 9.85 -2.86
N ALA A 131 0.26 10.52 -3.83
CA ALA A 131 0.56 9.92 -5.13
C ALA A 131 1.48 8.69 -4.95
N PHE A 132 2.52 8.82 -4.13
CA PHE A 132 3.44 7.71 -3.86
C PHE A 132 2.83 6.67 -2.93
N TRP A 133 2.06 7.08 -1.93
CA TRP A 133 1.35 6.15 -1.05
C TRP A 133 0.38 5.28 -1.87
N GLY A 134 -0.46 5.91 -2.68
CA GLY A 134 -1.43 5.23 -3.55
C GLY A 134 -0.77 4.28 -4.54
N LEU A 135 0.31 4.69 -5.21
CA LEU A 135 1.09 3.81 -6.07
C LEU A 135 1.70 2.63 -5.31
N GLY A 136 2.13 2.86 -4.07
CA GLY A 136 2.59 1.82 -3.16
C GLY A 136 1.52 0.77 -2.85
N VAL A 137 0.32 1.22 -2.49
CA VAL A 137 -0.85 0.36 -2.22
C VAL A 137 -1.26 -0.40 -3.47
N VAL A 138 -1.33 0.25 -4.63
CA VAL A 138 -1.64 -0.43 -5.90
C VAL A 138 -0.61 -1.50 -6.24
N SER A 139 0.69 -1.20 -6.08
CA SER A 139 1.75 -2.19 -6.29
C SER A 139 1.66 -3.36 -5.31
N TYR A 140 1.35 -3.09 -4.04
CA TYR A 140 1.15 -4.13 -3.04
C TYR A 140 0.00 -5.06 -3.42
N GLN A 141 -1.16 -4.51 -3.81
CA GLN A 141 -2.31 -5.30 -4.25
C GLN A 141 -2.05 -6.10 -5.55
N ARG A 142 -1.08 -5.67 -6.36
CA ARG A 142 -0.57 -6.42 -7.52
C ARG A 142 0.53 -7.43 -7.16
N ASN A 143 0.79 -7.66 -5.88
CA ASN A 143 1.85 -8.53 -5.37
C ASN A 143 3.27 -8.11 -5.80
N GLN A 144 3.49 -6.81 -6.00
CA GLN A 144 4.77 -6.22 -6.40
C GLN A 144 5.49 -5.61 -5.19
N LEU A 145 5.87 -6.45 -4.22
CA LEU A 145 6.41 -6.00 -2.91
C LEU A 145 7.56 -5.00 -3.03
N GLY A 146 8.54 -5.25 -3.90
CA GLY A 146 9.69 -4.34 -4.08
C GLY A 146 9.29 -2.95 -4.58
N THR A 147 8.36 -2.89 -5.54
CA THR A 147 7.83 -1.62 -6.05
C THR A 147 6.98 -0.92 -5.00
N ALA A 148 6.17 -1.67 -4.25
CA ALA A 148 5.36 -1.15 -3.16
C ALA A 148 6.24 -0.46 -2.10
N ILE A 149 7.29 -1.13 -1.61
CA ILE A 149 8.25 -0.56 -0.65
C ILE A 149 8.91 0.69 -1.23
N LYS A 150 9.36 0.66 -2.49
CA LYS A 150 9.99 1.82 -3.16
C LYS A 150 9.06 3.04 -3.15
N MET A 151 7.79 2.86 -3.51
CA MET A 151 6.81 3.95 -3.57
C MET A 151 6.42 4.43 -2.17
N LEU A 152 6.16 3.50 -1.23
CA LEU A 152 5.80 3.85 0.15
C LEU A 152 6.93 4.58 0.88
N LYS A 153 8.20 4.18 0.69
CA LYS A 153 9.36 4.91 1.23
C LYS A 153 9.45 6.33 0.67
N ARG A 154 9.17 6.54 -0.63
CA ARG A 154 9.14 7.88 -1.22
C ARG A 154 8.01 8.73 -0.62
N GLY A 155 6.81 8.18 -0.47
CA GLY A 155 5.70 8.84 0.22
C GLY A 155 6.07 9.21 1.66
N ALA A 156 6.63 8.27 2.41
CA ALA A 156 7.03 8.48 3.81
C ALA A 156 8.14 9.53 3.94
N SER A 157 9.04 9.68 2.96
CA SER A 157 10.04 10.73 2.96
C SER A 157 9.47 12.14 2.78
N LEU A 158 8.27 12.26 2.17
CA LEU A 158 7.57 13.51 1.95
C LEU A 158 6.56 13.82 3.08
N ALA A 159 6.02 12.78 3.72
CA ALA A 159 5.03 12.88 4.80
C ALA A 159 5.43 11.99 5.99
N ASP A 160 6.58 12.30 6.60
CA ASP A 160 7.22 11.47 7.63
C ASP A 160 6.48 11.45 8.98
N THR A 161 5.45 12.28 9.12
CA THR A 161 4.52 12.36 10.26
C THR A 161 3.19 11.65 10.00
N ASN A 162 2.99 11.06 8.82
CA ASN A 162 1.79 10.28 8.51
C ASN A 162 1.91 8.86 9.09
N ALA A 163 1.37 8.67 10.30
CA ALA A 163 1.42 7.39 11.02
C ALA A 163 0.75 6.22 10.26
N VAL A 164 -0.26 6.50 9.43
CA VAL A 164 -0.96 5.46 8.67
C VAL A 164 -0.07 4.98 7.53
N LEU A 165 0.52 5.90 6.76
CA LEU A 165 1.49 5.58 5.72
C LEU A 165 2.70 4.80 6.27
N LEU A 166 3.22 5.19 7.43
CA LEU A 166 4.30 4.46 8.10
C LEU A 166 3.89 3.02 8.47
N THR A 167 2.66 2.83 8.95
CA THR A 167 2.12 1.49 9.29
C THR A 167 1.88 0.64 8.05
N ASP A 168 1.43 1.27 6.97
CA ASP A 168 1.26 0.65 5.66
C ASP A 168 2.63 0.21 5.10
N LEU A 169 3.64 1.07 5.11
CA LEU A 169 5.02 0.75 4.74
C LEU A 169 5.56 -0.44 5.53
N ALA A 170 5.46 -0.39 6.86
CA ALA A 170 5.91 -1.46 7.74
C ALA A 170 5.19 -2.79 7.46
N THR A 171 3.92 -2.75 7.07
CA THR A 171 3.17 -3.95 6.71
C THR A 171 3.80 -4.66 5.51
N VAL A 172 4.17 -3.92 4.47
CA VAL A 172 4.83 -4.48 3.29
C VAL A 172 6.25 -4.97 3.61
N GLU A 173 6.97 -4.27 4.47
CA GLU A 173 8.30 -4.67 4.95
C GLU A 173 8.25 -5.98 5.76
N LEU A 174 7.25 -6.16 6.63
CA LEU A 174 7.03 -7.43 7.35
C LEU A 174 6.74 -8.59 6.40
N GLU A 175 5.93 -8.37 5.35
CA GLU A 175 5.70 -9.39 4.32
C GLU A 175 6.98 -9.69 3.52
N GLN A 176 7.80 -8.68 3.25
CA GLN A 176 9.08 -8.87 2.60
C GLN A 176 10.03 -9.72 3.45
N TYR A 177 10.06 -9.48 4.77
CA TYR A 177 10.78 -10.33 5.71
C TYR A 177 10.26 -11.77 5.68
N GLN A 178 8.94 -11.99 5.75
CA GLN A 178 8.38 -13.36 5.70
C GLN A 178 8.77 -14.08 4.41
N ALA A 179 8.68 -13.40 3.27
CA ALA A 179 8.93 -13.98 1.96
C ALA A 179 10.41 -14.28 1.67
N LYS A 180 11.34 -13.48 2.20
CA LYS A 180 12.78 -13.57 1.85
C LYS A 180 13.72 -13.74 3.03
N GLN A 181 13.21 -13.77 4.26
CA GLN A 181 14.00 -13.70 5.50
C GLN A 181 14.94 -12.47 5.52
N ASP A 182 14.50 -11.36 4.92
CA ASP A 182 15.26 -10.12 4.83
C ASP A 182 15.21 -9.36 6.15
N THR A 183 16.25 -9.54 6.98
CA THR A 183 16.35 -8.93 8.30
C THR A 183 16.38 -7.41 8.27
N ALA A 184 16.85 -6.79 7.17
CA ALA A 184 16.81 -5.34 7.01
C ALA A 184 15.37 -4.84 6.96
N SER A 185 14.48 -5.52 6.22
CA SER A 185 13.05 -5.20 6.18
C SER A 185 12.39 -5.35 7.56
N MET A 186 12.79 -6.33 8.38
CA MET A 186 12.27 -6.45 9.76
C MET A 186 12.69 -5.27 10.64
N VAL A 187 13.95 -4.83 10.55
CA VAL A 187 14.45 -3.66 11.28
C VAL A 187 13.69 -2.41 10.87
N ASP A 188 13.61 -2.14 9.56
CA ASP A 188 12.88 -0.99 9.00
C ASP A 188 11.41 -0.99 9.47
N ALA A 189 10.73 -2.13 9.39
CA ALA A 189 9.32 -2.25 9.80
C ALA A 189 9.12 -1.85 11.26
N ARG A 190 10.01 -2.30 12.15
CA ARG A 190 9.92 -1.97 13.59
C ARG A 190 10.16 -0.48 13.83
N GLU A 191 11.10 0.14 13.13
CA GLU A 191 11.37 1.58 13.23
C GLU A 191 10.16 2.41 12.76
N HIS A 192 9.58 2.07 11.61
CA HIS A 192 8.39 2.73 11.09
C HIS A 192 7.19 2.57 12.02
N LEU A 193 6.96 1.38 12.59
CA LEU A 193 5.87 1.15 13.55
C LEU A 193 6.08 1.88 14.87
N ALA A 194 7.31 1.90 15.38
CA ALA A 194 7.64 2.66 16.58
C ALA A 194 7.39 4.16 16.36
N LYS A 195 7.79 4.69 15.20
CA LYS A 195 7.50 6.09 14.82
C LYS A 195 5.98 6.33 14.67
N ALA A 196 5.25 5.41 14.04
CA ALA A 196 3.79 5.52 13.90
C ALA A 196 3.08 5.57 15.26
N ILE A 197 3.49 4.75 16.22
CA ILE A 197 2.95 4.75 17.59
C ILE A 197 3.36 6.02 18.36
N PHE A 198 4.59 6.51 18.16
CA PHE A 198 5.02 7.78 18.76
C PHE A 198 4.14 8.95 18.28
N LEU A 199 3.85 9.00 16.97
CA LEU A 199 2.99 10.02 16.37
C LEU A 199 1.52 9.85 16.76
N ARG A 200 1.07 8.59 16.87
CA ARG A 200 -0.30 8.22 17.22
C ARG A 200 -0.32 7.07 18.24
N PRO A 201 -0.30 7.38 19.54
CA PRO A 201 -0.38 6.36 20.59
C PRO A 201 -1.71 5.57 20.57
N ASP A 202 -2.73 6.07 19.88
CA ASP A 202 -4.02 5.43 19.66
C ASP A 202 -4.07 4.56 18.38
N HIS A 203 -2.93 4.31 17.72
CA HIS A 203 -2.88 3.57 16.47
C HIS A 203 -2.88 2.04 16.69
N ALA A 204 -4.06 1.48 16.96
CA ALA A 204 -4.21 0.06 17.27
C ALA A 204 -3.63 -0.90 16.20
N THR A 205 -3.75 -0.55 14.91
CA THR A 205 -3.15 -1.32 13.81
C THR A 205 -1.63 -1.39 13.91
N ALA A 206 -0.96 -0.30 14.28
CA ALA A 206 0.50 -0.30 14.44
C ALA A 206 0.92 -1.22 15.59
N TYR A 207 0.17 -1.26 16.69
CA TYR A 207 0.38 -2.25 17.76
C TYR A 207 0.19 -3.68 17.26
N MET A 208 -0.86 -3.98 16.49
CA MET A 208 -1.04 -5.32 15.90
C MET A 208 0.12 -5.72 15.00
N LYS A 209 0.67 -4.80 14.21
CA LYS A 209 1.82 -5.09 13.35
C LYS A 209 3.11 -5.27 14.15
N LEU A 210 3.33 -4.55 15.25
CA LEU A 210 4.43 -4.84 16.18
C LEU A 210 4.28 -6.20 16.85
N SER A 211 3.04 -6.59 17.20
CA SER A 211 2.77 -7.93 17.71
C SER A 211 3.20 -8.98 16.70
N LEU A 212 2.80 -8.82 15.43
CA LEU A 212 3.19 -9.71 14.35
C LEU A 212 4.71 -9.76 14.18
N ALA A 213 5.41 -8.63 14.21
CA ALA A 213 6.87 -8.57 14.14
C ALA A 213 7.52 -9.43 15.23
N ASN A 214 7.08 -9.27 16.48
CA ASN A 214 7.59 -10.07 17.61
C ASN A 214 7.25 -11.55 17.49
N TYR A 215 6.06 -11.89 17.03
CA TYR A 215 5.67 -13.28 16.77
C TYR A 215 6.59 -13.96 15.74
N LEU A 216 6.95 -13.24 14.67
CA LEU A 216 7.83 -13.75 13.61
C LEU A 216 9.26 -13.99 14.08
N GLU A 217 9.71 -13.29 15.12
CA GLU A 217 11.01 -13.50 15.79
C GLU A 217 10.92 -14.48 16.98
N ALA A 218 9.76 -15.12 17.19
CA ALA A 218 9.46 -15.99 18.33
C ALA A 218 9.50 -15.29 19.71
N ASN A 219 9.41 -13.96 19.74
CA ASN A 219 9.29 -13.14 20.93
C ASN A 219 7.82 -13.07 21.40
N TYR A 220 7.24 -14.22 21.73
CA TYR A 220 5.79 -14.36 21.97
C TYR A 220 5.25 -13.55 23.16
N GLY A 221 6.07 -13.30 24.19
CA GLY A 221 5.69 -12.45 25.32
C GLY A 221 5.46 -10.99 24.90
N ASP A 222 6.35 -10.45 24.07
CA ASP A 222 6.19 -9.11 23.51
C ASP A 222 5.08 -9.06 22.47
N ALA A 223 4.85 -10.14 21.72
CA ALA A 223 3.67 -10.25 20.86
C ALA A 223 2.38 -10.07 21.67
N TRP A 224 2.21 -10.81 22.77
CA TRP A 224 1.07 -10.63 23.67
C TRP A 224 0.94 -9.21 24.23
N LEU A 225 2.05 -8.61 24.67
CA LEU A 225 2.06 -7.23 25.14
C LEU A 225 1.44 -6.27 24.11
N TYR A 226 1.80 -6.41 22.84
CA TYR A 226 1.27 -5.55 21.77
C TYR A 226 -0.16 -5.91 21.35
N VAL A 227 -0.56 -7.18 21.39
CA VAL A 227 -1.98 -7.57 21.28
C VAL A 227 -2.83 -6.84 22.32
N HIS A 228 -2.43 -6.87 23.59
CA HIS A 228 -3.22 -6.25 24.66
C HIS A 228 -3.30 -4.74 24.51
N LYS A 229 -2.21 -4.09 24.07
CA LYS A 229 -2.22 -2.65 23.73
C LYS A 229 -3.18 -2.35 22.58
N ALA A 230 -3.15 -3.13 21.51
CA ALA A 230 -4.07 -2.99 20.38
C ALA A 230 -5.53 -3.18 20.83
N TYR A 231 -5.82 -4.23 21.61
CA TYR A 231 -7.14 -4.51 22.16
C TYR A 231 -7.67 -3.37 23.04
N THR A 232 -6.84 -2.86 23.96
CA THR A 232 -7.20 -1.75 24.86
C THR A 232 -7.49 -0.47 24.08
N THR A 233 -6.77 -0.25 22.99
CA THR A 233 -6.94 0.93 22.13
C THR A 233 -8.19 0.82 21.25
N ASN A 234 -8.35 -0.31 20.59
CA ASN A 234 -9.51 -0.63 19.76
C ASN A 234 -9.71 -2.14 19.70
N ILE A 235 -10.74 -2.62 20.39
CA ILE A 235 -11.12 -4.03 20.49
C ILE A 235 -11.29 -4.66 19.10
N SER A 236 -11.85 -3.92 18.13
CA SER A 236 -12.10 -4.41 16.77
C SER A 236 -10.84 -4.50 15.90
N SER A 237 -9.69 -4.02 16.36
CA SER A 237 -8.43 -4.12 15.62
C SER A 237 -7.75 -5.49 15.73
N VAL A 238 -8.17 -6.30 16.69
CA VAL A 238 -7.55 -7.60 16.98
C VAL A 238 -8.05 -8.65 16.01
N ASP A 239 -7.12 -9.32 15.33
CA ASP A 239 -7.40 -10.44 14.44
C ASP A 239 -7.44 -11.75 15.24
N LEU A 240 -8.64 -12.33 15.39
CA LEU A 240 -8.85 -13.55 16.17
C LEU A 240 -8.13 -14.77 15.59
N ASP A 241 -7.92 -14.82 14.27
CA ASP A 241 -7.18 -15.91 13.64
C ASP A 241 -5.71 -15.85 14.09
N TYR A 242 -5.13 -14.65 14.12
CA TYR A 242 -3.79 -14.41 14.66
C TYR A 242 -3.70 -14.69 16.16
N ILE A 243 -4.71 -14.32 16.96
CA ILE A 243 -4.76 -14.65 18.39
C ILE A 243 -4.72 -16.15 18.61
N HIS A 244 -5.46 -16.92 17.82
CA HIS A 244 -5.44 -18.37 17.90
C HIS A 244 -4.04 -18.92 17.58
N GLU A 245 -3.38 -18.43 16.54
CA GLU A 245 -1.99 -18.80 16.22
C GLU A 245 -1.03 -18.50 17.37
N LEU A 246 -1.16 -17.34 18.01
CA LEU A 246 -0.31 -16.95 19.14
C LEU A 246 -0.57 -17.81 20.39
N LEU A 247 -1.83 -18.17 20.68
CA LEU A 247 -2.20 -19.09 21.78
C LEU A 247 -1.55 -20.48 21.63
N LEU A 248 -1.44 -20.98 20.39
CA LEU A 248 -0.76 -22.26 20.11
C LEU A 248 0.75 -22.20 20.41
N LYS A 249 1.36 -21.01 20.43
CA LYS A 249 2.78 -20.81 20.76
C LYS A 249 3.01 -20.51 22.23
N GLN A 250 2.20 -19.64 22.82
CA GLN A 250 2.27 -19.25 24.21
C GLN A 250 0.88 -18.86 24.72
N PRO A 251 0.43 -19.37 25.87
CA PRO A 251 -0.82 -18.92 26.49
C PRO A 251 -0.81 -17.41 26.75
N ASP A 252 -1.98 -16.77 26.67
CA ASP A 252 -2.13 -15.36 27.04
C ASP A 252 -1.70 -15.14 28.51
N PRO A 253 -0.65 -14.35 28.78
CA PRO A 253 -0.16 -14.12 30.14
C PRO A 253 -1.15 -13.37 31.03
N VAL A 254 -2.11 -12.64 30.46
CA VAL A 254 -3.15 -11.90 31.18
C VAL A 254 -4.45 -12.72 31.26
N GLY A 255 -4.60 -13.75 30.42
CA GLY A 255 -5.77 -14.63 30.38
C GLY A 255 -7.04 -13.96 29.83
N LEU A 256 -6.88 -12.90 29.02
CA LEU A 256 -7.98 -12.21 28.33
C LEU A 256 -8.53 -13.06 27.18
N PHE A 257 -7.64 -13.76 26.46
CA PHE A 257 -7.96 -14.69 25.38
C PHE A 257 -7.71 -16.14 25.85
N LYS A 258 -8.57 -17.08 25.40
CA LYS A 258 -8.55 -18.49 25.81
C LYS A 258 -8.81 -19.40 24.62
#